data_AF-X1K5A2-F1
#
_entry.id   AF-X1K5A2-F1
#
_cell.length_a   1.000
_cell.length_b   1.000
_cell.length_c   1.000
_cell.angle_alpha   90.00
_cell.angle_beta   90.00
_cell.angle_gamma   90.00
#
_symmetry.space_group_name_H-M   'P 1'
#
loop_
_entity.id
_entity.type
_entity.pdbx_description
1 polymer ?
#
loop_
_entity_poly.entity_id
_entity_poly.type
_entity_poly.pdbx_seq_one_letter_code
_entity_poly.pdbx_strand_id
1 'polypeptide(L)'
;PQFEGFEFERDFDEVDEDEIGRFLLMRGVSFPMLKYSNQTYTVNLFEGPLGKAIGHFSRQLERKEDVHSGLITGPEDSWQFSVLIYVGTLAVRSAPHDIERLLDYLNKHGHW
;
A
#
# COMPACT_ATOMS: atom_id res chain seq x y z
N PRO A 1 -16.59 -8.78 -7.25
CA PRO A 1 -16.32 -8.54 -5.80
C PRO A 1 -15.50 -7.24 -5.68
N GLN A 2 -16.01 -6.22 -4.98
CA GLN A 2 -16.12 -6.13 -3.53
C GLN A 2 -14.75 -6.24 -2.86
N PHE A 3 -14.44 -5.26 -2.01
CA PHE A 3 -13.30 -5.32 -1.10
C PHE A 3 -13.37 -6.63 -0.31
N GLU A 4 -12.40 -7.52 -0.52
CA GLU A 4 -12.38 -8.87 0.08
C GLU A 4 -11.86 -8.86 1.52
N GLY A 5 -11.75 -7.69 2.16
CA GLY A 5 -11.21 -7.59 3.51
C GLY A 5 -9.71 -7.82 3.53
N PHE A 6 -9.20 -8.10 4.73
CA PHE A 6 -7.88 -8.67 4.92
C PHE A 6 -8.12 -10.14 5.29
N GLU A 7 -7.52 -11.09 4.57
CA GLU A 7 -7.68 -12.52 4.88
C GLU A 7 -6.80 -12.92 6.06
N PHE A 8 -7.16 -12.45 7.26
CA PHE A 8 -6.39 -12.70 8.48
C PHE A 8 -6.36 -14.19 8.84
N GLU A 9 -7.39 -14.97 8.47
CA GLU A 9 -7.44 -16.42 8.67
C GLU A 9 -6.32 -17.17 7.94
N ARG A 10 -5.81 -16.62 6.83
CA ARG A 10 -4.80 -17.27 5.99
C ARG A 10 -3.36 -16.95 6.43
N ASP A 11 -3.16 -15.75 6.97
CA ASP A 11 -1.85 -15.26 7.43
C ASP A 11 -1.62 -15.48 8.94
N PHE A 12 -2.69 -15.71 9.70
CA PHE A 12 -2.68 -15.93 11.14
C PHE A 12 -3.66 -17.05 11.51
N ASP A 13 -3.22 -18.31 11.33
CA ASP A 13 -4.00 -19.54 11.61
C ASP A 13 -4.64 -19.62 13.02
N GLU A 14 -4.25 -18.75 13.95
CA GLU A 14 -4.69 -18.74 15.36
C GLU A 14 -5.49 -17.49 15.78
N VAL A 15 -5.71 -16.50 14.90
CA VAL A 15 -6.30 -15.22 15.30
C VAL A 15 -7.66 -15.00 14.65
N ASP A 16 -8.70 -14.97 15.50
CA ASP A 16 -10.09 -14.68 15.14
C ASP A 16 -10.21 -13.25 14.58
N GLU A 17 -10.83 -13.12 13.40
CA GLU A 17 -11.05 -11.85 12.69
C GLU A 17 -11.81 -10.84 13.58
N ASP A 18 -12.72 -11.33 14.41
CA ASP A 18 -13.49 -10.53 15.37
C ASP A 18 -12.59 -9.94 16.47
N GLU A 19 -11.52 -10.64 16.88
CA GLU A 19 -10.57 -10.13 17.86
C GLU A 19 -9.66 -9.04 17.29
N ILE A 20 -9.26 -9.15 16.02
CA ILE A 20 -8.46 -8.12 15.32
C ILE A 20 -9.31 -6.86 15.10
N GLY A 21 -10.56 -7.01 14.64
CA GLY A 21 -11.50 -5.91 14.50
C GLY A 21 -11.69 -5.18 15.83
N ARG A 22 -11.88 -5.93 16.92
CA ARG A 22 -11.99 -5.37 18.27
C ARG A 22 -10.70 -4.70 18.75
N PHE A 23 -9.53 -5.28 18.48
CA PHE A 23 -8.23 -4.69 18.81
C PHE A 23 -8.02 -3.34 18.11
N LEU A 24 -8.32 -3.26 16.81
CA LEU A 24 -8.20 -2.03 16.02
C LEU A 24 -9.16 -0.95 16.54
N LEU A 25 -10.42 -1.32 16.85
CA LEU A 25 -11.40 -0.42 17.45
C LEU A 25 -10.96 0.09 18.83
N MET A 26 -10.43 -0.79 19.70
CA MET A 26 -9.90 -0.40 21.02
C MET A 26 -8.68 0.52 20.92
N ARG A 27 -7.89 0.41 19.84
CA ARG A 27 -6.75 1.29 19.55
C ARG A 27 -7.18 2.63 18.94
N GLY A 28 -8.47 2.91 18.86
CA GLY A 28 -9.03 4.18 18.37
C GLY A 28 -9.12 4.27 16.84
N VAL A 29 -8.91 3.17 16.13
CA VAL A 29 -9.13 3.11 14.68
C VAL A 29 -10.63 2.95 14.45
N SER A 30 -11.31 4.02 14.03
CA SER A 30 -12.71 3.95 13.61
C SER A 30 -12.78 3.49 12.16
N PHE A 31 -13.58 2.46 11.88
CA PHE A 31 -13.86 2.09 10.50
C PHE A 31 -14.71 3.20 9.86
N PRO A 32 -14.24 3.82 8.76
CA PRO A 32 -14.97 4.91 8.13
C PRO A 32 -16.34 4.42 7.66
N MET A 33 -17.36 5.25 7.82
CA MET A 33 -18.73 4.95 7.39
C MET A 33 -18.72 4.60 5.90
N LEU A 34 -19.07 3.35 5.59
CA LEU A 34 -19.03 2.75 4.25
C LEU A 34 -19.99 3.47 3.29
N LYS A 35 -19.53 4.56 2.68
CA LYS A 35 -20.17 5.12 1.49
C LYS A 35 -19.96 4.14 0.35
N TYR A 36 -20.96 3.30 0.08
CA TYR A 36 -21.00 2.47 -1.12
C TYR A 36 -20.94 3.37 -2.35
N SER A 37 -19.74 3.49 -2.92
CA SER A 37 -19.52 4.11 -4.22
C SER A 37 -19.50 2.98 -5.25
N ASN A 38 -20.48 2.96 -6.15
CA ASN A 38 -20.51 2.04 -7.29
C ASN A 38 -19.47 2.51 -8.32
N GLN A 39 -18.19 2.32 -8.02
CA GLN A 39 -17.10 2.56 -8.95
C GLN A 39 -16.84 1.28 -9.73
N THR A 40 -17.10 1.32 -11.03
CA THR A 40 -16.75 0.24 -11.94
C THR A 40 -15.23 0.20 -12.07
N TYR A 41 -14.56 -0.67 -11.32
CA TYR A 41 -13.12 -0.86 -11.42
C TYR A 41 -12.79 -1.64 -12.70
N THR A 42 -12.23 -0.96 -13.69
CA THR A 42 -11.67 -1.58 -14.90
C THR A 42 -10.28 -2.10 -14.58
N VAL A 43 -10.15 -3.41 -14.38
CA VAL A 43 -8.84 -4.06 -14.27
C VAL A 43 -8.27 -4.23 -15.68
N ASN A 44 -7.14 -3.56 -15.96
CA ASN A 44 -6.42 -3.74 -17.22
C ASN A 44 -5.49 -4.95 -17.10
N LEU A 45 -5.93 -6.10 -17.61
CA LEU A 45 -5.12 -7.32 -17.62
C LEU A 45 -4.13 -7.29 -18.79
N PHE A 46 -2.86 -7.56 -18.51
CA PHE A 46 -1.83 -7.78 -19.52
C PHE A 46 -1.23 -9.16 -19.31
N GLU A 47 -1.30 -10.02 -20.32
CA GLU A 47 -0.68 -11.35 -20.30
C GLU A 47 0.67 -11.32 -21.01
N GLY A 48 1.73 -11.66 -20.28
CA GLY A 48 3.07 -11.81 -20.86
C GLY A 48 4.19 -11.56 -19.86
N PRO A 49 5.45 -11.56 -20.32
CA PRO A 49 6.60 -11.27 -19.48
C PRO A 49 6.50 -9.89 -18.84
N LEU A 50 6.89 -9.78 -17.56
CA LEU A 50 6.84 -8.54 -16.79
C LEU A 50 7.49 -7.35 -17.54
N GLY A 51 8.64 -7.56 -18.19
CA GLY A 51 9.31 -6.52 -18.97
C GLY A 51 8.45 -5.95 -20.12
N LYS A 52 7.63 -6.79 -20.76
CA LYS A 52 6.69 -6.33 -21.80
C LYS A 52 5.50 -5.60 -21.17
N ALA A 53 5.03 -6.04 -20.00
CA ALA A 53 3.96 -5.37 -19.26
C ALA A 53 4.37 -3.95 -18.87
N ILE A 54 5.59 -3.79 -18.34
CA ILE A 54 6.17 -2.49 -17.98
C ILE A 54 6.18 -1.55 -19.20
N GLY A 55 6.72 -2.02 -20.33
CA GLY A 55 6.78 -1.23 -21.55
C GLY A 55 5.39 -0.87 -22.11
N HIS A 56 4.42 -1.80 -22.00
CA HIS A 56 3.05 -1.56 -22.42
C HIS A 56 2.38 -0.45 -21.59
N PHE A 57 2.44 -0.54 -20.26
CA PHE A 57 1.81 0.45 -19.38
C PHE A 57 2.55 1.79 -19.39
N SER A 58 3.88 1.83 -19.46
CA SER A 58 4.65 3.07 -19.64
C SER A 58 4.21 3.82 -20.90
N ARG A 59 4.10 3.11 -22.03
CA ARG A 59 3.66 3.71 -23.29
C ARG A 59 2.21 4.21 -23.23
N GLN A 60 1.35 3.56 -22.45
CA GLN A 60 -0.01 4.06 -22.23
C GLN A 60 -0.03 5.37 -21.42
N LEU A 61 0.80 5.46 -20.38
CA LEU A 61 0.95 6.69 -19.59
C LEU A 61 1.50 7.83 -20.44
N GLU A 62 2.56 7.57 -21.22
CA GLU A 62 3.15 8.52 -22.17
C GLU A 62 2.12 9.01 -23.20
N ARG A 63 1.33 8.10 -23.79
CA ARG A 63 0.29 8.46 -24.77
C ARG A 63 -0.83 9.33 -24.19
N LYS A 64 -1.08 9.23 -22.89
CA LYS A 64 -2.09 10.02 -22.18
C LYS A 64 -1.52 11.32 -21.62
N GLU A 65 -0.19 11.54 -21.76
CA GLU A 65 0.54 12.61 -21.09
C GLU A 65 0.26 12.65 -19.58
N ASP A 66 0.07 11.47 -18.99
CA ASP A 66 -0.32 11.35 -17.58
C ASP A 66 0.91 11.52 -16.67
N VAL A 67 0.97 12.67 -16.00
CA VAL A 67 2.01 13.03 -15.03
C VAL A 67 1.61 12.74 -13.57
N HIS A 68 0.38 12.28 -13.34
CA HIS A 68 -0.16 12.02 -12.01
C HIS A 68 -0.09 10.55 -11.62
N SER A 69 -0.03 9.66 -12.60
CA SER A 69 0.07 8.21 -12.38
C SER A 69 1.52 7.74 -12.45
N GLY A 70 1.89 6.83 -11.56
CA GLY A 70 3.19 6.16 -11.54
C GLY A 70 3.07 4.65 -11.71
N LEU A 71 4.07 4.03 -12.33
CA LEU A 71 4.16 2.58 -12.46
C LEU A 71 5.07 2.01 -11.38
N ILE A 72 4.54 1.14 -10.51
CA ILE A 72 5.31 0.43 -9.48
C ILE A 72 5.40 -1.05 -9.90
N THR A 73 6.60 -1.61 -9.80
CA THR A 73 6.87 -3.01 -10.16
C THR A 73 7.47 -3.73 -8.96
N GLY A 74 7.03 -4.95 -8.70
CA GLY A 74 7.58 -5.79 -7.65
C GLY A 74 7.38 -7.27 -7.93
N PRO A 75 7.99 -8.15 -7.12
CA PRO A 75 7.69 -9.57 -7.12
C PRO A 75 6.20 -9.82 -6.84
N GLU A 76 5.61 -10.84 -7.45
CA GLU A 76 4.19 -11.16 -7.31
C GLU A 76 3.81 -11.41 -5.83
N ASP A 77 4.60 -12.21 -5.13
CA ASP A 77 4.39 -12.57 -3.73
C ASP A 77 4.61 -11.40 -2.75
N SER A 78 5.14 -10.27 -3.22
CA SER A 78 5.67 -9.21 -2.35
C SER A 78 5.44 -7.79 -2.90
N TRP A 79 4.47 -7.62 -3.80
CA TRP A 79 4.22 -6.33 -4.45
C TRP A 79 3.86 -5.23 -3.45
N GLN A 80 3.23 -5.59 -2.33
CA GLN A 80 2.85 -4.69 -1.25
C GLN A 80 4.06 -3.93 -0.68
N PHE A 81 5.21 -4.59 -0.56
CA PHE A 81 6.44 -3.94 -0.09
C PHE A 81 6.95 -2.88 -1.08
N SER A 82 6.69 -3.05 -2.38
CA SER A 82 7.09 -2.06 -3.39
C SER A 82 6.33 -0.75 -3.20
N VAL A 83 5.06 -0.82 -2.79
CA VAL A 83 4.25 0.36 -2.42
C VAL A 83 4.78 0.99 -1.13
N LEU A 84 5.05 0.18 -0.10
CA LEU A 84 5.58 0.69 1.18
C LEU A 84 6.94 1.38 1.00
N ILE A 85 7.85 0.80 0.22
CA ILE A 85 9.15 1.39 -0.09
C ILE A 85 8.96 2.70 -0.85
N TYR A 86 8.05 2.75 -1.82
CA TYR A 86 7.76 3.97 -2.58
C TYR A 86 7.24 5.09 -1.68
N VAL A 87 6.23 4.82 -0.85
CA VAL A 87 5.65 5.80 0.08
C VAL A 87 6.69 6.25 1.11
N GLY A 88 7.46 5.33 1.68
CA GLY A 88 8.54 5.65 2.61
C GLY A 88 9.60 6.55 1.97
N THR A 89 9.99 6.25 0.74
CA THR A 89 10.96 7.07 -0.02
C THR A 89 10.42 8.46 -0.30
N LEU A 90 9.13 8.58 -0.64
CA LEU A 90 8.48 9.87 -0.82
C LEU A 90 8.46 10.68 0.47
N ALA A 91 8.10 10.05 1.60
CA ALA A 91 8.08 10.71 2.90
C ALA A 91 9.47 11.23 3.32
N VAL A 92 10.52 10.41 3.12
CA VAL A 92 11.92 10.80 3.33
C VAL A 92 12.30 12.01 2.47
N ARG A 93 11.90 12.00 1.19
CA ARG A 93 12.19 13.11 0.27
C ARG A 93 11.40 14.38 0.60
N SER A 94 10.17 14.26 1.09
CA SER A 94 9.31 15.40 1.37
C SER A 94 9.61 16.08 2.70
N ALA A 95 10.15 15.35 3.67
CA ALA A 95 10.37 15.86 5.02
C ALA A 95 11.71 15.35 5.63
N PRO A 96 12.86 15.67 5.00
CA PRO A 96 14.16 15.16 5.44
C PRO A 96 14.48 15.59 6.89
N HIS A 97 14.20 16.85 7.24
CA HIS A 97 14.50 17.37 8.57
C HIS A 97 13.59 16.80 9.66
N ASP A 98 12.32 16.51 9.36
CA ASP A 98 11.39 15.93 10.33
C ASP A 98 11.70 14.46 10.61
N ILE A 99 12.16 13.72 9.58
CA ILE A 99 12.59 12.32 9.73
C ILE A 99 13.91 12.21 10.49
N GLU A 100 14.89 13.09 10.22
CA GLU A 100 16.11 13.18 11.03
C GLU A 100 15.76 13.41 12.51
N ARG A 101 14.84 14.34 12.78
CA ARG A 101 14.41 14.65 14.15
C ARG A 101 13.66 13.48 14.82
N LEU A 102 12.85 12.74 14.06
CA LEU A 102 12.17 11.53 14.55
C LEU A 102 13.17 10.40 14.85
N LEU A 103 14.12 10.15 13.95
CA LEU A 103 15.16 9.14 14.14
C LEU A 103 16.05 9.47 15.33
N ASP A 104 16.45 10.73 15.47
CA ASP A 104 17.21 11.21 16.64
C ASP A 104 16.44 11.02 17.94
N TYR A 105 15.12 11.25 17.92
CA TYR A 105 14.25 11.04 19.07
C TYR A 105 14.17 9.56 19.45
N LEU A 106 14.00 8.68 18.47
CA LEU A 106 13.96 7.23 18.68
C LEU A 106 15.32 6.69 19.16
N ASN A 107 16.44 7.19 18.64
CA ASN A 107 17.77 6.75 19.04
C ASN A 107 18.12 7.21 20.47
N LYS A 108 17.64 8.39 20.89
CA LYS A 108 17.83 8.91 22.25
C LYS A 108 16.94 8.22 23.30
N HIS A 109 15.76 7.73 22.91
CA HIS A 109 14.81 7.08 23.82
C HIS A 109 14.70 5.56 23.67
N GLY A 110 15.40 4.97 22.69
CA GLY A 110 15.47 3.53 22.44
C GLY A 110 16.50 2.79 23.28
N HIS A 111 17.03 3.40 24.35
CA HIS A 111 17.78 2.68 25.37
C HIS A 111 16.82 1.79 26.18
N TRP A 112 16.75 0.51 25.79
CA TRP A 112 16.43 -0.57 26.72
C TRP A 112 17.70 -0.99 27.45
#